data_AF-A0A2K6SFD8-F1
#
_entry.id   AF-A0A2K6SFD8-F1
#
_cell.length_a   1.000
_cell.length_b   1.000
_cell.length_c   1.000
_cell.angle_alpha   90.00
_cell.angle_beta   90.00
_cell.angle_gamma   90.00
#
_symmetry.space_group_name_H-M   'P 1'
#
loop_
_entity.id
_entity.type
_entity.pdbx_description
1 polymer ?
#
loop_
_entity_poly.entity_id
_entity_poly.type
_entity_poly.pdbx_seq_one_letter_code
_entity_poly.pdbx_strand_id
1 'polypeptide(L)'
;MDPDPQAGVQVGMRVVRGVDWKWGQQDGGEGGVGMVVELGRHGSPSTPDRTVVVQWDQGTRTNYRVGYQGAHDQPLESGEGALLKVVMPHRT
;
A
#
# COMPACT_ATOMS: atom_id res chain seq x y z
N MET A 1 9.39 -25.01 -5.02
CA MET A 1 8.08 -24.35 -5.12
C MET A 1 8.04 -23.33 -4.01
N ASP A 2 8.79 -22.26 -4.21
CA ASP A 2 8.95 -21.18 -3.25
C ASP A 2 7.70 -20.32 -3.35
N PRO A 3 6.90 -20.16 -2.27
CA PRO A 3 5.76 -19.26 -2.32
C PRO A 3 6.29 -17.84 -2.55
N ASP A 4 5.87 -17.24 -3.67
CA ASP A 4 6.17 -15.87 -4.05
C ASP A 4 5.86 -14.91 -2.87
N PRO A 5 6.83 -14.10 -2.40
CA PRO A 5 6.76 -13.45 -1.09
C PRO A 5 5.85 -12.20 -1.00
N GLN A 6 4.82 -12.06 -1.83
CA GLN A 6 4.08 -10.78 -1.97
C GLN A 6 2.54 -10.95 -2.13
N ALA A 7 1.92 -11.83 -1.35
CA ALA A 7 0.47 -12.01 -1.37
C ALA A 7 -0.28 -10.85 -0.67
N GLY A 8 -0.64 -9.80 -1.41
CA GLY A 8 -1.65 -8.81 -0.99
C GLY A 8 -1.50 -7.37 -1.52
N VAL A 9 -0.28 -6.90 -1.85
CA VAL A 9 -0.03 -5.57 -2.44
C VAL A 9 1.02 -5.73 -3.52
N GLN A 10 0.69 -5.29 -4.73
CA GLN A 10 1.52 -5.43 -5.92
C GLN A 10 1.65 -4.10 -6.65
N VAL A 11 2.72 -3.94 -7.43
CA VAL A 11 2.85 -2.83 -8.37
C VAL A 11 1.66 -2.82 -9.32
N GLY A 12 1.11 -1.63 -9.58
CA GLY A 12 -0.07 -1.42 -10.40
C GLY A 12 -1.39 -1.41 -9.62
N MET A 13 -1.40 -1.84 -8.34
CA MET A 13 -2.60 -1.76 -7.52
C MET A 13 -2.98 -0.30 -7.21
N ARG A 14 -4.29 -0.02 -7.23
CA ARG A 14 -4.86 1.26 -6.84
C ARG A 14 -5.05 1.30 -5.34
N VAL A 15 -4.74 2.44 -4.71
CA VAL A 15 -4.82 2.61 -3.25
C VAL A 15 -5.44 3.96 -2.88
N VAL A 16 -6.04 4.02 -1.69
CA VAL A 16 -6.50 5.25 -1.03
C VAL A 16 -5.97 5.30 0.39
N ARG A 17 -6.02 6.47 1.04
CA ARG A 17 -5.72 6.59 2.47
C ARG A 17 -6.56 5.61 3.30
N GLY A 18 -5.93 4.99 4.29
CA GLY A 18 -6.60 4.16 5.27
C GLY A 18 -7.01 4.94 6.52
N VAL A 19 -7.53 4.22 7.53
CA VAL A 19 -8.06 4.84 8.76
C VAL A 19 -6.95 5.44 9.64
N ASP A 20 -5.75 4.86 9.61
CA ASP A 20 -4.60 5.35 10.40
C ASP A 20 -3.77 6.41 9.66
N TRP A 21 -4.29 6.90 8.54
CA TRP A 21 -3.61 7.90 7.73
C TRP A 21 -3.31 9.16 8.56
N LYS A 22 -2.02 9.45 8.70
CA LYS A 22 -1.50 10.56 9.51
C LYS A 22 -0.59 11.50 8.72
N TRP A 23 -0.57 11.38 7.40
CA TRP A 23 0.35 12.08 6.50
C TRP A 23 -0.31 13.30 5.81
N GLY A 24 -1.33 13.87 6.44
CA GLY A 24 -2.01 15.08 5.94
C GLY A 24 -2.71 14.87 4.60
N GLN A 25 -2.40 15.71 3.61
CA GLN A 25 -3.00 15.68 2.28
C GLN A 25 -1.98 15.32 1.18
N GLN A 26 -0.98 14.50 1.50
CA GLN A 26 0.00 14.03 0.50
C GLN A 26 -0.62 13.25 -0.65
N ASP A 27 -1.78 12.65 -0.41
CA ASP A 27 -2.64 11.96 -1.37
C ASP A 27 -3.61 12.90 -2.11
N GLY A 28 -3.58 14.20 -1.83
CA GLY A 28 -4.44 15.19 -2.48
C GLY A 28 -5.77 15.46 -1.77
N GLY A 29 -6.02 14.86 -0.61
CA GLY A 29 -7.26 15.01 0.16
C GLY A 29 -7.97 13.69 0.40
N GLU A 30 -9.06 13.72 1.18
CA GLU A 30 -9.86 12.51 1.43
C GLU A 30 -10.41 11.94 0.12
N GLY A 31 -10.24 10.63 -0.08
CA GLY A 31 -10.60 9.95 -1.33
C GLY A 31 -9.54 10.04 -2.43
N GLY A 32 -8.40 10.69 -2.17
CA GLY A 32 -7.25 10.72 -3.06
C GLY A 32 -6.79 9.32 -3.43
N VAL A 33 -6.69 9.05 -4.74
CA VAL A 33 -6.30 7.74 -5.28
C VAL A 33 -4.85 7.79 -5.74
N GLY A 34 -4.13 6.71 -5.51
CA GLY A 34 -2.78 6.50 -5.99
C GLY A 34 -2.58 5.11 -6.54
N MET A 35 -1.39 4.89 -7.10
CA MET A 35 -0.95 3.62 -7.65
C MET A 35 0.34 3.19 -6.97
N VAL A 36 0.43 1.93 -6.57
CA VAL A 36 1.69 1.34 -6.11
C VAL A 36 2.62 1.22 -7.31
N VAL A 37 3.78 1.88 -7.26
CA VAL A 37 4.76 1.89 -8.35
C VAL A 37 6.04 1.13 -8.02
N GLU A 38 6.31 0.87 -6.75
CA GLU A 38 7.47 0.11 -6.31
C GLU A 38 7.18 -0.59 -4.97
N LEU A 39 7.64 -1.83 -4.84
CA LEU A 39 7.68 -2.54 -3.56
C LEU A 39 9.08 -2.44 -2.98
N GLY A 40 9.13 -2.18 -1.68
CA GLY A 40 10.37 -2.13 -0.92
C GLY A 40 11.06 -3.49 -0.91
N ARG A 41 12.40 -3.47 -0.92
CA ARG A 41 13.23 -4.68 -0.95
C ARG A 41 14.37 -4.57 0.04
N HIS A 42 14.77 -5.72 0.60
CA HIS A 42 15.94 -5.81 1.46
C HIS A 42 17.19 -5.21 0.78
N GLY A 43 17.95 -4.42 1.52
CA GLY A 43 19.18 -3.79 1.03
C GLY A 43 19.00 -2.54 0.17
N SER A 44 17.76 -2.13 -0.14
CA SER A 44 17.54 -0.84 -0.83
C SER A 44 17.67 0.32 0.17
N PRO A 45 18.54 1.32 -0.10
CA PRO A 45 18.71 2.48 0.78
C PRO A 45 17.54 3.47 0.70
N SER A 46 16.82 3.50 -0.43
CA SER A 46 15.70 4.43 -0.67
C SER A 46 14.32 3.79 -0.48
N THR A 47 14.22 2.48 -0.67
CA THR A 47 12.96 1.72 -0.62
C THR A 47 13.17 0.42 0.16
N PRO A 48 13.45 0.52 1.48
CA PRO A 48 13.76 -0.64 2.31
C PRO A 48 12.58 -1.61 2.37
N ASP A 49 12.85 -2.82 2.83
CA ASP A 49 11.87 -3.88 2.99
C ASP A 49 10.63 -3.42 3.78
N ARG A 50 9.46 -4.02 3.47
CA ARG A 50 8.16 -3.66 4.08
C ARG A 50 7.77 -2.20 3.86
N THR A 51 8.13 -1.65 2.71
CA THR A 51 7.63 -0.36 2.24
C THR A 51 6.97 -0.50 0.88
N VAL A 52 6.14 0.47 0.53
CA VAL A 52 5.58 0.64 -0.81
C VAL A 52 5.76 2.08 -1.24
N VAL A 53 6.07 2.29 -2.50
CA VAL A 53 6.05 3.62 -3.10
C VAL A 53 4.74 3.80 -3.84
N VAL A 54 4.01 4.85 -3.50
CA VAL A 54 2.76 5.22 -4.15
C VAL A 54 2.99 6.48 -4.97
N GLN A 55 2.56 6.44 -6.22
CA GLN A 55 2.34 7.62 -7.05
C GLN A 55 0.88 8.03 -6.90
N TRP A 56 0.61 9.12 -6.19
CA TRP A 56 -0.72 9.71 -6.10
C TRP A 56 -1.08 10.40 -7.41
N ASP A 57 -2.35 10.34 -7.79
CA ASP A 57 -2.85 10.91 -9.05
C ASP A 57 -2.65 12.42 -9.14
N GLN A 58 -2.61 13.10 -7.99
CA GLN A 58 -2.34 14.54 -7.91
C GLN A 58 -0.88 14.89 -8.28
N GLY A 59 0.02 13.89 -8.28
CA GLY A 59 1.41 14.02 -8.74
C GLY A 59 2.45 13.73 -7.65
N THR A 60 2.04 13.69 -6.38
CA THR A 60 2.96 13.40 -5.26
C THR A 60 3.37 11.93 -5.25
N ARG A 61 4.67 11.68 -5.07
CA ARG A 61 5.24 10.33 -4.94
C ARG A 61 5.81 10.15 -3.54
N THR A 62 5.40 9.10 -2.84
CA THR A 62 5.78 8.93 -1.43
C THR A 62 5.97 7.46 -1.06
N ASN A 63 6.93 7.19 -0.19
CA ASN A 63 7.19 5.86 0.37
C ASN A 63 6.46 5.70 1.71
N TYR A 64 5.70 4.62 1.86
CA TYR A 64 4.97 4.28 3.07
C TYR A 64 5.44 2.94 3.62
N ARG A 65 5.66 2.89 4.93
CA ARG A 65 5.90 1.64 5.65
C ARG A 65 4.60 0.87 5.75
N VAL A 66 4.60 -0.40 5.35
CA VAL A 66 3.46 -1.31 5.45
C VAL A 66 3.82 -2.45 6.39
N GLY A 67 2.99 -2.69 7.41
CA GLY A 67 3.12 -3.86 8.26
C GLY A 67 2.57 -5.07 7.52
N TYR A 68 3.43 -5.90 6.92
CA TYR A 68 3.03 -7.21 6.40
C TYR A 68 3.18 -8.24 7.52
N GLN A 69 2.08 -8.89 7.92
CA GLN A 69 2.09 -10.16 8.63
C GLN A 69 1.38 -11.21 7.78
N GLY A 70 2.09 -11.76 6.79
CA GLY A 70 1.66 -12.95 6.08
C GLY A 70 1.97 -14.19 6.91
N ALA A 71 0.95 -14.82 7.50
CA ALA A 71 0.94 -16.23 7.89
C ALA A 71 -0.48 -16.78 8.18
N HIS A 72 -1.49 -15.93 8.34
CA HIS A 72 -2.86 -16.42 8.52
C HIS A 72 -3.80 -15.70 7.57
N ASP A 73 -4.73 -16.47 7.02
CA ASP A 73 -5.98 -16.09 6.35
C ASP A 73 -6.90 -15.27 7.27
N GLN A 74 -6.33 -14.41 8.10
CA GLN A 74 -7.03 -13.35 8.77
C GLN A 74 -6.76 -12.12 7.90
N PRO A 75 -7.69 -11.74 7.01
CA PRO A 75 -7.72 -10.36 6.57
C PRO A 75 -7.65 -9.50 7.84
N LEU A 76 -7.11 -8.28 7.73
CA LEU A 76 -7.53 -7.26 8.68
C LEU A 76 -9.05 -7.21 8.55
N GLU A 77 -9.73 -7.95 9.42
CA GLU A 77 -11.16 -8.14 9.37
C GLU A 77 -11.70 -6.72 9.51
N SER A 78 -12.19 -6.18 8.40
CA SER A 78 -13.01 -4.98 8.44
C SER A 78 -12.32 -3.73 9.02
N GLY A 79 -11.17 -3.32 8.49
CA GLY A 79 -10.86 -1.88 8.45
C GLY A 79 -10.35 -1.18 9.73
N GLU A 80 -9.77 -1.89 10.69
CA GLU A 80 -9.13 -1.26 11.87
C GLU A 80 -7.60 -1.15 11.70
N GLY A 81 -7.08 0.04 11.38
CA GLY A 81 -5.65 0.37 11.58
C GLY A 81 -4.72 0.42 10.35
N ALA A 82 -5.23 0.39 9.11
CA ALA A 82 -4.35 0.43 7.93
C ALA A 82 -3.99 1.86 7.51
N LEU A 83 -2.75 2.09 7.05
CA LEU A 83 -2.31 3.35 6.44
C LEU A 83 -2.78 3.52 5.00
N LEU A 84 -2.87 2.43 4.24
CA LEU A 84 -3.32 2.40 2.85
C LEU A 84 -4.37 1.30 2.69
N LYS A 85 -5.40 1.56 1.90
CA LYS A 85 -6.43 0.58 1.52
C LYS A 85 -6.34 0.33 0.02
N VAL A 86 -6.22 -0.93 -0.38
CA VAL A 86 -6.24 -1.31 -1.82
C VAL A 86 -7.67 -1.18 -2.34
N VAL A 87 -7.82 -0.43 -3.43
CA VAL A 87 -9.07 -0.34 -4.18
C VAL A 87 -9.08 -1.50 -5.16
N MET A 88 -9.77 -2.59 -4.80
CA MET A 88 -9.98 -3.68 -5.75
C MET A 88 -10.87 -3.16 -6.88
N PRO A 89 -10.53 -3.40 -8.17
CA PRO A 89 -11.45 -3.09 -9.24
C PRO A 89 -12.74 -3.89 -9.01
N HIS A 90 -13.89 -3.21 -9.08
CA HIS A 90 -15.16 -3.90 -9.13
C HIS A 90 -15.10 -4.86 -10.31
N ARG A 91 -15.17 -6.18 -10.04
CA ARG A 91 -15.33 -7.18 -11.10
C ARG A 91 -16.70 -6.90 -11.73
N THR A 92 -16.70 -6.50 -13.01
CA THR A 92 -17.91 -6.41 -13.83
C THR A 92 -18.42 -7.81 -14.16
#